data_AF-A0A382N024-F1
#
_entry.id   AF-A0A382N024-F1
#
_cell.length_a   1.000
_cell.length_b   1.000
_cell.length_c   1.000
_cell.angle_alpha   90.00
_cell.angle_beta   90.00
_cell.angle_gamma   90.00
#
_symmetry.space_group_name_H-M   'P 1'
#
loop_
_entity.id
_entity.type
_entity.pdbx_description
1 polymer ?
#
loop_
_entity_poly.entity_id
_entity_poly.type
_entity_poly.pdbx_seq_one_letter_code
_entity_poly.pdbx_strand_id
1 'polypeptide(L)'
;MSEIIFSSFISYMQSVQEISQKAGEHFASKKWSVNEVNASERLGLHQIKVLEVVSQIKDLLDQVTDKRGEWRNSRDIYQQLVARRPDQGLAETFFNSVARRVFTTIGIDNDVEIRWFGATTISRGESKAEVFSTWTRRGDSAALVDSLLSSYEINVEWEDLSRDVKLVAGRLDAFLMDSWGGLKLDGIDMLKPVFYRNRGAYLIGRVRFLNRVTPFILPILHGPNGLVVDTVLLTEDLGSRLFGFTRSYFFVDWPNPSEVVGFLKSLLPTKSLHQI
;
A
#
# COMPACT_ATOMS: atom_id res chain seq x y z
N MET A 1 12.10 -25.86 10.33
CA MET A 1 11.24 -24.78 10.87
C MET A 1 11.28 -23.52 10.01
N SER A 2 12.45 -22.94 9.74
CA SER A 2 12.62 -21.73 8.91
C SER A 2 11.92 -21.80 7.57
N GLU A 3 12.13 -22.87 6.81
CA GLU A 3 11.49 -23.10 5.50
C GLU A 3 9.95 -23.16 5.57
N ILE A 4 9.40 -23.70 6.66
CA ILE A 4 7.94 -23.77 6.87
C ILE A 4 7.39 -22.36 7.09
N ILE A 5 8.04 -21.58 7.95
CA ILE A 5 7.65 -20.19 8.21
C ILE A 5 7.79 -19.35 6.93
N PHE A 6 8.87 -19.55 6.18
CA PHE A 6 9.15 -18.82 4.95
C PHE A 6 8.15 -19.14 3.84
N SER A 7 7.94 -20.43 3.53
CA SER A 7 6.95 -20.86 2.54
C SER A 7 5.53 -20.40 2.89
N SER A 8 5.15 -20.45 4.17
CA SER A 8 3.85 -19.92 4.60
C SER A 8 3.75 -18.40 4.47
N PHE A 9 4.83 -17.65 4.70
CA PHE A 9 4.86 -16.21 4.45
C PHE A 9 4.69 -15.91 2.96
N ILE A 10 5.37 -16.65 2.07
CA ILE A 10 5.19 -16.51 0.62
C ILE A 10 3.73 -16.81 0.21
N SER A 11 3.17 -17.91 0.71
CA SER A 11 1.76 -18.25 0.47
C SER A 11 0.81 -17.17 0.97
N TYR A 12 1.07 -16.60 2.16
CA TYR A 12 0.30 -15.48 2.70
C TYR A 12 0.35 -14.26 1.77
N MET A 13 1.54 -13.85 1.32
CA MET A 13 1.70 -12.71 0.42
C MET A 13 1.04 -12.95 -0.95
N GLN A 14 1.12 -14.17 -1.48
CA GLN A 14 0.41 -14.56 -2.70
C GLN A 14 -1.11 -14.43 -2.54
N SER A 15 -1.69 -14.95 -1.46
CA SER A 15 -3.14 -14.81 -1.20
C SER A 15 -3.56 -13.34 -1.07
N VAL A 16 -2.75 -12.49 -0.42
CA VAL A 16 -3.02 -11.05 -0.35
C VAL A 16 -2.97 -10.39 -1.73
N GLN A 17 -2.03 -10.79 -2.58
CA GLN A 17 -1.88 -10.28 -3.93
C GLN A 17 -3.04 -10.72 -4.83
N GLU A 18 -3.43 -12.00 -4.79
CA GLU A 18 -4.56 -12.54 -5.56
C GLU A 18 -5.88 -11.83 -5.26
N ILE A 19 -6.13 -11.50 -3.98
CA ILE A 19 -7.29 -10.70 -3.58
C ILE A 19 -7.19 -9.27 -4.14
N SER A 20 -6.00 -8.67 -4.09
CA SER A 20 -5.77 -7.28 -4.52
C SER A 20 -5.87 -7.10 -6.04
N GLN A 21 -5.41 -8.08 -6.83
CA GLN A 21 -5.50 -8.09 -8.30
C GLN A 21 -6.94 -8.02 -8.81
N LYS A 22 -7.87 -8.65 -8.09
CA LYS A 22 -9.30 -8.66 -8.45
C LYS A 22 -10.03 -7.36 -8.12
N ALA A 23 -9.42 -6.47 -7.34
CA ALA A 23 -10.09 -5.26 -6.86
C ALA A 23 -10.50 -4.32 -8.00
N GLY A 24 -9.67 -4.21 -9.05
CA GLY A 24 -9.99 -3.43 -10.25
C GLY A 24 -11.19 -3.98 -11.02
N GLU A 25 -11.24 -5.30 -11.24
CA GLU A 25 -12.39 -5.96 -11.89
C GLU A 25 -13.67 -5.79 -11.07
N HIS A 26 -13.59 -5.96 -9.75
CA HIS A 26 -14.73 -5.79 -8.86
C HIS A 26 -15.24 -4.35 -8.86
N PHE A 27 -14.32 -3.38 -8.91
CA PHE A 27 -14.68 -1.98 -9.07
C PHE A 27 -15.37 -1.73 -10.42
N ALA A 28 -14.80 -2.18 -11.53
CA ALA A 28 -15.35 -1.96 -12.86
C ALA A 28 -16.76 -2.57 -13.01
N SER A 29 -16.96 -3.78 -12.47
CA SER A 29 -18.21 -4.53 -12.55
C SER A 29 -19.21 -4.25 -11.42
N LYS A 30 -18.95 -3.26 -10.55
CA LYS A 30 -19.80 -2.89 -9.40
C LYS A 30 -20.08 -4.06 -8.41
N LYS A 31 -19.16 -5.02 -8.29
CA LYS A 31 -19.28 -6.20 -7.38
C LYS A 31 -18.96 -5.82 -5.92
N TRP A 32 -19.74 -4.93 -5.32
CA TRP A 32 -19.47 -4.37 -3.99
C TRP A 32 -19.49 -5.40 -2.87
N SER A 33 -20.45 -6.32 -2.89
CA SER A 33 -20.56 -7.39 -1.89
C SER A 33 -19.34 -8.31 -1.92
N VAL A 34 -18.85 -8.66 -3.12
CA VAL A 34 -17.64 -9.48 -3.27
C VAL A 34 -16.42 -8.74 -2.71
N ASN A 35 -16.31 -7.43 -2.96
CA ASN A 35 -15.22 -6.63 -2.41
C ASN A 35 -15.24 -6.56 -0.87
N GLU A 36 -16.43 -6.52 -0.27
CA GLU A 36 -16.61 -6.55 1.19
C GLU A 36 -16.20 -7.89 1.79
N VAL A 37 -16.60 -9.01 1.17
CA VAL A 37 -16.16 -10.36 1.55
C VAL A 37 -14.63 -10.47 1.45
N ASN A 38 -14.04 -10.04 0.33
CA ASN A 38 -12.59 -10.03 0.12
C ASN A 38 -11.84 -9.20 1.18
N ALA A 39 -12.41 -8.06 1.61
CA ALA A 39 -11.83 -7.24 2.67
C ALA A 39 -11.82 -7.96 4.01
N SER A 40 -12.92 -8.63 4.34
CA SER A 40 -13.02 -9.44 5.56
C SER A 40 -12.06 -10.64 5.51
N GLU A 41 -11.97 -11.34 4.39
CA GLU A 41 -11.07 -12.48 4.20
C GLU A 41 -9.62 -12.06 4.37
N ARG A 42 -9.22 -10.96 3.70
CA ARG A 42 -7.86 -10.41 3.79
C ARG A 42 -7.46 -10.05 5.23
N LEU A 43 -8.38 -9.53 6.04
CA LEU A 43 -8.12 -9.24 7.45
C LEU A 43 -7.81 -10.51 8.28
N GLY A 44 -8.45 -11.63 7.94
CA GLY A 44 -8.24 -12.92 8.62
C GLY A 44 -7.01 -13.69 8.16
N LEU A 45 -6.55 -13.48 6.91
CA LEU A 45 -5.49 -14.29 6.28
C LEU A 45 -4.22 -14.39 7.13
N HIS A 46 -3.75 -13.27 7.70
CA HIS A 46 -2.54 -13.27 8.52
C HIS A 46 -2.69 -14.20 9.74
N GLN A 47 -3.82 -14.11 10.45
CA GLN A 47 -4.06 -14.95 11.61
C GLN A 47 -4.16 -16.43 11.23
N ILE A 48 -4.87 -16.75 10.14
CA ILE A 48 -5.03 -18.12 9.65
C ILE A 48 -3.66 -18.72 9.34
N LYS A 49 -2.85 -18.05 8.52
CA LYS A 49 -1.52 -18.53 8.11
C LYS A 49 -0.57 -18.68 9.28
N VAL A 50 -0.60 -17.74 10.22
CA VAL A 50 0.21 -17.86 11.45
C VAL A 50 -0.22 -19.07 12.28
N LEU A 51 -1.52 -19.34 12.45
CA LEU A 51 -1.99 -20.48 13.25
C LEU A 51 -1.67 -21.82 12.58
N GLU A 52 -1.78 -21.92 11.25
CA GLU A 52 -1.36 -23.09 10.47
C GLU A 52 0.11 -23.43 10.74
N VAL A 53 1.00 -22.43 10.68
CA VAL A 53 2.43 -22.60 10.97
C VAL A 53 2.66 -22.96 12.42
N VAL A 54 2.00 -22.28 13.37
CA VAL A 54 2.16 -22.58 14.80
C VAL A 54 1.84 -24.04 15.11
N SER A 55 0.79 -24.61 14.51
CA SER A 55 0.47 -26.02 14.69
C SER A 55 1.61 -26.93 14.24
N GLN A 56 2.11 -26.73 13.00
CA GLN A 56 3.20 -27.54 12.44
C GLN A 56 4.51 -27.41 13.24
N ILE A 57 4.82 -26.21 13.71
CA ILE A 57 6.05 -25.96 14.45
C ILE A 57 5.98 -26.54 15.86
N LYS A 58 4.82 -26.50 16.52
CA LYS A 58 4.66 -27.13 17.85
C LYS A 58 4.94 -28.63 17.79
N ASP A 59 4.41 -29.32 16.78
CA ASP A 59 4.64 -30.76 16.59
C ASP A 59 6.14 -31.09 16.42
N LEU A 60 6.88 -30.24 15.70
CA LEU A 60 8.33 -30.39 15.54
C LEU A 60 9.10 -30.08 16.83
N LEU A 61 8.72 -29.02 17.55
CA LEU A 61 9.38 -28.63 18.78
C LEU A 61 9.13 -29.61 19.92
N ASP A 62 7.99 -30.31 19.94
CA ASP A 62 7.70 -31.33 20.94
C ASP A 62 8.58 -32.59 20.80
N GLN A 63 9.25 -32.76 19.66
CA GLN A 63 10.20 -33.86 19.41
C GLN A 63 11.64 -33.55 19.87
N VAL A 64 11.93 -32.32 20.30
CA VAL A 64 13.28 -31.88 20.68
C VAL A 64 13.35 -31.43 22.14
N THR A 65 14.48 -31.71 22.79
CA THR A 65 14.71 -31.33 24.19
C THR A 65 15.01 -29.84 24.34
N ASP A 66 15.89 -29.28 23.50
CA ASP A 66 16.22 -27.85 23.51
C ASP A 66 15.40 -27.06 22.48
N LYS A 67 14.14 -26.82 22.80
CA LYS A 67 13.21 -26.07 21.95
C LYS A 67 13.70 -24.66 21.62
N ARG A 68 14.36 -23.99 22.58
CA ARG A 68 14.85 -22.61 22.39
C ARG A 68 16.09 -22.58 21.51
N GLY A 69 17.03 -23.51 21.69
CA GLY A 69 18.20 -23.65 20.82
C GLY A 69 17.82 -23.90 19.36
N GLU A 70 16.93 -24.86 19.12
CA GLU A 70 16.42 -25.15 17.77
C GLU A 70 15.70 -23.95 17.14
N TRP A 71 14.94 -23.20 17.94
CA TRP A 71 14.29 -21.99 17.45
C TRP A 71 15.30 -20.90 17.06
N ARG A 72 16.35 -20.66 17.86
CA ARG A 72 17.40 -19.69 17.52
C ARG A 72 18.08 -20.04 16.20
N ASN A 73 18.45 -21.29 15.99
CA ASN A 73 19.02 -21.76 14.72
C ASN A 73 18.06 -21.49 13.55
N SER A 74 16.78 -21.78 13.74
CA SER A 74 15.75 -21.51 12.74
C SER A 74 15.56 -20.02 12.46
N ARG A 75 15.64 -19.16 13.49
CA ARG A 75 15.55 -17.70 13.35
C ARG A 75 16.70 -17.18 12.48
N ASP A 76 17.93 -17.62 12.76
CA ASP A 76 19.12 -17.15 12.06
C ASP A 76 19.10 -17.58 10.58
N ILE A 77 18.64 -18.80 10.28
CA ILE A 77 18.40 -19.26 8.90
C ILE A 77 17.29 -18.41 8.23
N TYR A 78 16.18 -18.17 8.93
CA TYR A 78 15.08 -17.36 8.39
C TYR A 78 15.52 -15.94 8.02
N GLN A 79 16.34 -15.30 8.86
CA GLN A 79 16.90 -13.98 8.58
C GLN A 79 17.71 -13.97 7.29
N GLN A 80 18.49 -15.01 7.02
CA GLN A 80 19.26 -15.13 5.77
C GLN A 80 18.34 -15.27 4.55
N LEU A 81 17.23 -16.03 4.66
CA LEU A 81 16.25 -16.21 3.59
C LEU A 81 15.55 -14.90 3.20
N VAL A 82 15.30 -14.01 4.17
CA VAL A 82 14.54 -12.77 3.94
C VAL A 82 15.40 -11.53 3.71
N ALA A 83 16.72 -11.60 3.95
CA ALA A 83 17.63 -10.44 3.97
C ALA A 83 17.66 -9.59 2.67
N ARG A 84 17.35 -10.19 1.51
CA ARG A 84 17.36 -9.50 0.22
C ARG A 84 15.97 -9.25 -0.35
N ARG A 85 14.93 -9.49 0.46
CA ARG A 85 13.56 -9.35 0.00
C ARG A 85 13.07 -7.91 0.10
N PRO A 86 12.29 -7.44 -0.87
CA PRO A 86 11.68 -6.11 -0.82
C PRO A 86 10.66 -5.97 0.33
N ASP A 87 10.05 -7.08 0.73
CA ASP A 87 9.05 -7.19 1.81
C ASP A 87 9.65 -7.76 3.11
N GLN A 88 10.97 -7.64 3.32
CA GLN A 88 11.68 -8.18 4.49
C GLN A 88 10.98 -7.83 5.82
N GLY A 89 10.56 -6.57 6.02
CA GLY A 89 9.92 -6.17 7.27
C GLY A 89 8.56 -6.85 7.53
N LEU A 90 7.83 -7.19 6.47
CA LEU A 90 6.60 -7.98 6.61
C LEU A 90 6.92 -9.43 6.98
N ALA A 91 7.97 -9.99 6.39
CA ALA A 91 8.45 -11.35 6.69
C ALA A 91 8.89 -11.47 8.17
N GLU A 92 9.67 -10.51 8.66
CA GLU A 92 10.09 -10.46 10.07
C GLU A 92 8.89 -10.31 11.02
N THR A 93 7.89 -9.50 10.67
CA THR A 93 6.66 -9.36 11.45
C THR A 93 5.85 -10.66 11.49
N PHE A 94 5.79 -11.40 10.38
CA PHE A 94 5.15 -12.70 10.29
C PHE A 94 5.87 -13.71 11.20
N PHE A 95 7.20 -13.77 11.14
CA PHE A 95 8.02 -14.62 12.00
C PHE A 95 7.77 -14.33 13.48
N ASN A 96 7.81 -13.06 13.89
CA ASN A 96 7.56 -12.65 15.27
C ASN A 96 6.14 -13.01 15.74
N SER A 97 5.17 -12.96 14.83
CA SER A 97 3.79 -13.37 15.10
C SER A 97 3.64 -14.87 15.38
N VAL A 98 4.45 -15.71 14.71
CA VAL A 98 4.56 -17.15 14.99
C VAL A 98 5.28 -17.36 16.32
N ALA A 99 6.44 -16.71 16.53
CA ALA A 99 7.26 -16.84 17.73
C ALA A 99 6.45 -16.62 19.01
N ARG A 100 5.70 -15.52 19.08
CA ARG A 100 4.88 -15.15 20.24
C ARG A 100 3.80 -16.18 20.57
N ARG A 101 3.24 -16.85 19.56
CA ARG A 101 2.22 -17.89 19.73
C ARG A 101 2.80 -19.26 20.09
N VAL A 102 4.02 -19.55 19.63
CA VAL A 102 4.74 -20.77 19.97
C VAL A 102 5.18 -20.73 21.44
N PHE A 103 5.81 -19.63 21.88
CA PHE A 103 6.37 -19.51 23.23
C PHE A 103 5.45 -18.86 24.26
N THR A 104 4.25 -18.44 23.86
CA THR A 104 3.29 -17.72 24.72
C THR A 104 3.95 -16.51 25.41
N THR A 105 4.77 -15.79 24.66
CA THR A 105 5.57 -14.68 25.19
C THR A 105 4.68 -13.51 25.59
N ILE A 106 4.84 -13.01 26.83
CA ILE A 106 4.31 -11.72 27.28
C ILE A 106 5.46 -10.71 27.23
N GLY A 107 5.34 -9.66 26.41
CA GLY A 107 6.41 -8.69 26.17
C GLY A 107 7.37 -9.09 25.04
N ILE A 108 8.55 -8.47 24.98
CA ILE A 108 9.58 -8.77 23.97
C ILE A 108 10.54 -9.82 24.54
N ASP A 109 10.59 -11.00 23.93
CA ASP A 109 11.63 -12.01 24.23
C ASP A 109 12.70 -11.98 23.13
N ASN A 110 13.81 -11.30 23.45
CA ASN A 110 14.96 -11.10 22.56
C ASN A 110 15.64 -12.40 22.12
N ASP A 111 15.35 -13.48 22.83
CA ASP A 111 15.90 -14.79 22.57
C ASP A 111 15.23 -15.46 21.37
N VAL A 112 13.96 -15.13 21.11
CA VAL A 112 13.11 -15.81 20.12
C VAL A 112 12.59 -14.89 19.02
N GLU A 113 12.48 -13.58 19.26
CA GLU A 113 12.02 -12.61 18.27
C GLU A 113 13.18 -12.02 17.45
N ILE A 114 12.89 -11.63 16.21
CA ILE A 114 13.77 -10.82 15.37
C ILE A 114 13.64 -9.36 15.79
N ARG A 115 14.76 -8.72 16.15
CA ARG A 115 14.80 -7.30 16.49
C ARG A 115 14.71 -6.42 15.26
N TRP A 116 13.83 -5.42 15.34
CA TRP A 116 13.80 -4.29 14.43
C TRP A 116 14.71 -3.18 14.96
N PHE A 117 15.88 -2.95 14.33
CA PHE A 117 16.76 -1.82 14.70
C PHE A 117 16.47 -0.53 13.92
N GLY A 118 15.30 -0.41 13.30
CA GLY A 118 14.85 0.84 12.68
C GLY A 118 15.54 1.22 11.36
N ALA A 119 16.61 0.54 10.99
CA ALA A 119 17.40 0.82 9.80
C ALA A 119 17.16 -0.22 8.70
N THR A 120 15.91 -0.53 8.38
CA THR A 120 15.63 -0.87 6.98
C THR A 120 15.61 0.47 6.28
N THR A 121 16.69 0.81 5.58
CA THR A 121 16.58 1.72 4.45
C THR A 121 15.38 1.20 3.66
N ILE A 122 14.25 1.92 3.66
CA ILE A 122 13.21 1.68 2.66
C ILE A 122 14.02 1.70 1.37
N SER A 123 14.17 0.52 0.75
CA SER A 123 15.07 0.39 -0.38
C SER A 123 14.61 1.45 -1.36
N ARG A 124 15.46 2.47 -1.60
CA ARG A 124 15.27 3.37 -2.72
C ARG A 124 15.54 2.47 -3.91
N GLY A 125 14.50 1.75 -4.32
CA GLY A 125 14.62 0.54 -5.08
C GLY A 125 15.58 0.73 -6.24
N GLU A 126 16.53 -0.19 -6.37
CA GLU A 126 17.21 -0.45 -7.64
C GLU A 126 16.27 -1.18 -8.62
N SER A 127 14.96 -0.91 -8.57
CA SER A 127 13.99 -1.38 -9.54
C SER A 127 14.01 -0.42 -10.73
N LYS A 128 14.22 -0.97 -11.92
CA LYS A 128 14.31 -0.23 -13.20
C LYS A 128 13.00 0.47 -13.61
N ALA A 129 11.94 0.35 -12.83
CA ALA A 129 10.66 1.01 -13.08
C ALA A 129 10.25 1.79 -11.83
N GLU A 130 10.25 3.12 -11.91
CA GLU A 130 9.75 3.97 -10.83
C GLU A 130 8.29 3.59 -10.49
N VAL A 131 7.96 3.51 -9.19
CA VAL A 131 6.60 3.23 -8.70
C VAL A 131 5.57 4.28 -9.11
N PHE A 132 6.05 5.42 -9.61
CA PHE A 132 5.27 6.53 -10.12
C PHE A 132 5.70 6.92 -11.54
N SER A 133 4.88 7.71 -12.19
CA SER A 133 5.19 8.40 -13.45
C SER A 133 5.07 9.90 -13.23
N THR A 134 5.81 10.72 -13.99
CA THR A 134 5.81 12.18 -13.83
C THR A 134 5.16 12.85 -15.04
N TRP A 135 4.19 13.73 -14.78
CA TRP A 135 3.60 14.60 -15.80
C TRP A 135 4.09 16.03 -15.58
N THR A 136 4.59 16.65 -16.64
CA THR A 136 4.99 18.06 -16.65
C THR A 136 3.98 18.89 -17.41
N ARG A 137 3.70 20.11 -16.94
CA ARG A 137 2.68 20.96 -17.55
C ARG A 137 3.13 21.40 -18.95
N ARG A 138 2.42 20.94 -19.98
CA ARG A 138 2.52 21.41 -21.37
C ARG A 138 1.19 22.05 -21.77
N GLY A 139 1.03 23.34 -21.47
CA GLY A 139 -0.23 24.07 -21.66
C GLY A 139 -0.88 24.46 -20.34
N ASP A 140 -2.21 24.36 -20.27
CA ASP A 140 -2.97 24.65 -19.06
C ASP A 140 -3.09 23.42 -18.14
N SER A 141 -3.70 23.63 -16.97
CA SER A 141 -3.98 22.55 -16.01
C SER A 141 -4.91 21.48 -16.57
N ALA A 142 -5.85 21.86 -17.42
CA ALA A 142 -6.84 20.93 -17.97
C ALA A 142 -6.14 19.91 -18.86
N ALA A 143 -5.26 20.34 -19.78
CA ALA A 143 -4.48 19.45 -20.62
C ALA A 143 -3.57 18.52 -19.79
N LEU A 144 -2.96 19.04 -18.71
CA LEU A 144 -2.16 18.23 -17.79
C LEU A 144 -2.99 17.12 -17.13
N VAL A 145 -4.14 17.48 -16.55
CA VAL A 145 -5.03 16.54 -15.85
C VAL A 145 -5.65 15.53 -16.82
N ASP A 146 -6.03 15.95 -18.03
CA ASP A 146 -6.56 15.09 -19.08
C ASP A 146 -5.55 14.02 -19.50
N SER A 147 -4.30 14.42 -19.74
CA SER A 147 -3.22 13.49 -20.10
C SER A 147 -2.89 12.49 -18.99
N LEU A 148 -3.07 12.90 -17.73
CA LEU A 148 -2.88 12.06 -16.56
C LEU A 148 -4.02 11.06 -16.44
N LEU A 149 -5.27 11.51 -16.44
CA LEU A 149 -6.44 10.63 -16.31
C LEU A 149 -6.54 9.62 -17.46
N SER A 150 -6.20 10.05 -18.68
CA SER A 150 -6.21 9.18 -19.87
C SER A 150 -5.13 8.08 -19.84
N SER A 151 -4.14 8.19 -18.96
CA SER A 151 -3.09 7.16 -18.82
C SER A 151 -3.51 5.98 -17.95
N TYR A 152 -4.60 6.10 -17.18
CA TYR A 152 -5.10 5.06 -16.30
C TYR A 152 -6.19 4.24 -16.97
N GLU A 153 -5.99 2.93 -17.00
CA GLU A 153 -6.97 1.97 -17.53
C GLU A 153 -7.88 1.46 -16.39
N ILE A 154 -9.07 2.06 -16.25
CA ILE A 154 -10.05 1.69 -15.21
C ILE A 154 -11.20 0.80 -15.76
N ASN A 155 -11.14 0.44 -17.05
CA ASN A 155 -12.08 -0.48 -17.73
C ASN A 155 -13.56 -0.10 -17.61
N VAL A 156 -13.87 1.19 -17.43
CA VAL A 156 -15.23 1.76 -17.42
C VAL A 156 -15.15 3.14 -18.06
N GLU A 157 -16.17 3.48 -18.86
CA GLU A 157 -16.25 4.80 -19.50
C GLU A 157 -16.51 5.92 -18.47
N TRP A 158 -15.94 7.09 -18.75
CA TRP A 158 -16.23 8.30 -17.99
C TRP A 158 -17.61 8.83 -18.36
N GLU A 159 -18.34 9.34 -17.36
CA GLU A 159 -19.61 10.02 -17.61
C GLU A 159 -19.40 11.31 -18.41
N ASP A 160 -18.45 12.14 -17.96
CA ASP A 160 -18.02 13.36 -18.66
C ASP A 160 -16.59 13.71 -18.21
N LEU A 161 -15.60 13.13 -18.88
CA LEU A 161 -14.20 13.35 -18.56
C LEU A 161 -13.81 14.83 -18.71
N SER A 162 -14.33 15.53 -19.72
CA SER A 162 -13.98 16.93 -19.99
C SER A 162 -14.44 17.86 -18.86
N ARG A 163 -15.66 17.63 -18.33
CA ARG A 163 -16.18 18.35 -17.16
C ARG A 163 -15.28 18.12 -15.95
N ASP A 164 -14.99 16.87 -15.64
CA ASP A 164 -14.25 16.50 -14.44
C ASP A 164 -12.80 16.99 -14.49
N VAL A 165 -12.15 16.91 -15.66
CA VAL A 165 -10.84 17.52 -15.94
C VAL A 165 -10.85 19.01 -15.62
N LYS A 166 -11.83 19.78 -16.09
CA LYS A 166 -11.93 21.23 -15.84
C LYS A 166 -12.12 21.54 -14.36
N LEU A 167 -12.92 20.75 -13.64
CA LEU A 167 -13.16 20.92 -12.21
C LEU A 167 -11.89 20.63 -11.39
N VAL A 168 -11.18 19.56 -11.70
CA VAL A 168 -9.90 19.20 -11.05
C VAL A 168 -8.84 20.26 -11.34
N ALA A 169 -8.71 20.67 -12.60
CA ALA A 169 -7.79 21.72 -13.03
C ALA A 169 -8.05 23.06 -12.31
N GLY A 170 -9.31 23.49 -12.24
CA GLY A 170 -9.69 24.72 -11.54
C GLY A 170 -9.39 24.66 -10.04
N ARG A 171 -9.62 23.52 -9.38
CA ARG A 171 -9.26 23.33 -7.96
C ARG A 171 -7.75 23.31 -7.75
N LEU A 172 -6.99 22.69 -8.67
CA LEU A 172 -5.53 22.72 -8.64
C LEU A 172 -5.03 24.17 -8.75
N ASP A 173 -5.48 24.92 -9.75
CA ASP A 173 -5.04 26.30 -9.96
C ASP A 173 -5.41 27.22 -8.79
N ALA A 174 -6.62 27.09 -8.25
CA ALA A 174 -7.04 27.83 -7.06
C ALA A 174 -6.13 27.53 -5.86
N PHE A 175 -5.83 26.26 -5.61
CA PHE A 175 -4.91 25.86 -4.54
C PHE A 175 -3.50 26.42 -4.75
N LEU A 176 -2.97 26.36 -5.97
CA LEU A 176 -1.63 26.85 -6.31
C LEU A 176 -1.54 28.38 -6.12
N MET A 177 -2.58 29.12 -6.51
CA MET A 177 -2.66 30.56 -6.25
C MET A 177 -2.67 30.86 -4.75
N ASP A 178 -3.57 30.25 -3.99
CA ASP A 178 -3.75 30.53 -2.57
C ASP A 178 -2.55 30.09 -1.72
N SER A 179 -2.07 28.87 -1.95
CA SER A 179 -1.04 28.25 -1.10
C SER A 179 0.36 28.58 -1.55
N TRP A 180 0.60 28.71 -2.86
CA TRP A 180 1.95 28.87 -3.41
C TRP A 180 2.21 30.24 -4.04
N GLY A 181 1.20 31.09 -4.20
CA GLY A 181 1.32 32.44 -4.75
C GLY A 181 1.48 32.48 -6.27
N GLY A 182 1.15 31.39 -6.97
CA GLY A 182 1.22 31.34 -8.42
C GLY A 182 0.98 29.94 -9.00
N LEU A 183 0.75 29.88 -10.31
CA LEU A 183 0.39 28.64 -11.02
C LEU A 183 1.58 27.74 -11.37
N LYS A 184 2.80 28.05 -10.91
CA LYS A 184 3.99 27.28 -11.30
C LYS A 184 4.06 25.96 -10.53
N LEU A 185 4.42 24.90 -11.26
CA LEU A 185 4.71 23.57 -10.73
C LEU A 185 5.76 22.89 -11.62
N ASP A 186 6.61 22.05 -11.03
CA ASP A 186 7.62 21.29 -11.75
C ASP A 186 7.02 20.05 -12.41
N GLY A 187 6.06 19.43 -11.74
CA GLY A 187 5.31 18.28 -12.24
C GLY A 187 4.35 17.69 -11.21
N ILE A 188 3.56 16.72 -11.68
CA ILE A 188 2.74 15.84 -10.86
C ILE A 188 3.32 14.43 -10.96
N ASP A 189 3.78 13.88 -9.84
CA ASP A 189 4.19 12.48 -9.75
C ASP A 189 2.96 11.66 -9.33
N MET A 190 2.57 10.65 -10.11
CA MET A 190 1.44 9.78 -9.79
C MET A 190 1.86 8.33 -9.65
N LEU A 191 1.42 7.66 -8.59
CA LEU A 191 1.59 6.22 -8.41
C LEU A 191 0.94 5.46 -9.56
N LYS A 192 1.68 4.51 -10.13
CA LYS A 192 1.16 3.60 -11.15
C LYS A 192 0.01 2.73 -10.64
N PRO A 193 0.07 2.11 -9.44
CA PRO A 193 -1.04 1.30 -8.97
C PRO A 193 -2.23 2.18 -8.56
N VAL A 194 -3.43 1.74 -8.94
CA VAL A 194 -4.70 2.31 -8.48
C VAL A 194 -5.07 1.69 -7.14
N PHE A 195 -5.51 2.51 -6.20
CA PHE A 195 -5.92 2.06 -4.87
C PHE A 195 -7.43 1.86 -4.86
N TYR A 196 -7.89 0.72 -4.37
CA TYR A 196 -9.32 0.42 -4.30
C TYR A 196 -9.77 0.27 -2.85
N ARG A 197 -10.89 0.90 -2.50
CA ARG A 197 -11.51 0.75 -1.18
C ARG A 197 -13.01 0.99 -1.25
N ASN A 198 -13.76 0.08 -0.64
CA ASN A 198 -15.23 0.10 -0.63
C ASN A 198 -15.77 0.17 -2.07
N ARG A 199 -16.28 1.34 -2.48
CA ARG A 199 -16.85 1.61 -3.81
C ARG A 199 -16.04 2.62 -4.63
N GLY A 200 -14.83 2.97 -4.18
CA GLY A 200 -14.00 3.98 -4.82
C GLY A 200 -12.67 3.42 -5.31
N ALA A 201 -12.24 3.92 -6.45
CA ALA A 201 -10.87 3.86 -6.93
C ALA A 201 -10.17 5.18 -6.58
N TYR A 202 -8.89 5.16 -6.31
CA TYR A 202 -8.15 6.34 -5.86
C TYR A 202 -6.81 6.39 -6.60
N LEU A 203 -6.62 7.46 -7.37
CA LEU A 203 -5.33 7.79 -7.96
C LEU A 203 -4.58 8.67 -6.98
N ILE A 204 -3.34 8.29 -6.65
CA ILE A 204 -2.57 8.96 -5.61
C ILE A 204 -1.27 9.49 -6.21
N GLY A 205 -0.98 10.75 -5.94
CA GLY A 205 0.25 11.40 -6.35
C GLY A 205 0.59 12.61 -5.50
N ARG A 206 1.53 13.40 -6.01
CA ARG A 206 1.95 14.69 -5.46
C ARG A 206 2.17 15.71 -6.56
N VAL A 207 1.83 16.96 -6.24
CA VAL A 207 2.33 18.11 -6.99
C VAL A 207 3.67 18.55 -6.38
N ARG A 208 4.64 18.87 -7.23
CA ARG A 208 5.96 19.39 -6.82
C ARG A 208 6.19 20.78 -7.37
N PHE A 209 6.78 21.66 -6.56
CA PHE A 209 7.32 22.93 -7.01
C PHE A 209 8.48 23.36 -6.11
N LEU A 210 9.70 23.40 -6.65
CA LEU A 210 10.93 23.69 -5.91
C LEU A 210 11.07 22.73 -4.71
N ASN A 211 11.03 23.26 -3.48
CA ASN A 211 11.09 22.49 -2.23
C ASN A 211 9.70 22.16 -1.64
N ARG A 212 8.61 22.48 -2.35
CA ARG A 212 7.24 22.24 -1.91
C ARG A 212 6.70 20.98 -2.54
N VAL A 213 6.01 20.19 -1.71
CA VAL A 213 5.31 18.98 -2.11
C VAL A 213 3.93 19.03 -1.46
N THR A 214 2.89 18.72 -2.21
CA THR A 214 1.54 18.54 -1.66
C THR A 214 0.87 17.32 -2.27
N PRO A 215 -0.03 16.62 -1.55
CA PRO A 215 -0.79 15.52 -2.12
C PRO A 215 -1.58 15.94 -3.37
N PHE A 216 -1.75 15.01 -4.29
CA PHE A 216 -2.67 15.12 -5.41
C PHE A 216 -3.42 13.79 -5.51
N ILE A 217 -4.58 13.71 -4.85
CA ILE A 217 -5.33 12.45 -4.75
C ILE A 217 -6.70 12.65 -5.40
N LEU A 218 -7.05 11.74 -6.32
CA LEU A 218 -8.30 11.75 -7.08
C LEU A 218 -9.14 10.52 -6.73
N PRO A 219 -10.17 10.67 -5.88
CA PRO A 219 -11.20 9.64 -5.71
C PRO A 219 -12.07 9.57 -6.97
N ILE A 220 -12.18 8.37 -7.52
CA ILE A 220 -13.00 8.04 -8.69
C ILE A 220 -14.12 7.12 -8.22
N LEU A 221 -15.35 7.52 -8.53
CA LEU A 221 -16.57 6.84 -8.13
C LEU A 221 -17.41 6.49 -9.36
N HIS A 222 -18.34 5.55 -9.18
CA HIS A 222 -19.41 5.32 -10.17
C HIS A 222 -20.51 6.36 -9.99
N GLY A 223 -20.68 7.22 -11.00
CA GLY A 223 -21.84 8.07 -11.18
C GLY A 223 -23.02 7.32 -11.80
N PRO A 224 -24.15 8.02 -12.07
CA PRO A 224 -25.31 7.45 -12.73
C PRO A 224 -25.00 6.85 -14.10
N ASN A 225 -24.16 7.52 -14.90
CA ASN A 225 -23.94 7.15 -16.30
C ASN A 225 -22.47 6.76 -16.64
N GLY A 226 -21.57 6.75 -15.66
CA GLY A 226 -20.16 6.42 -15.90
C GLY A 226 -19.29 6.75 -14.70
N LEU A 227 -17.97 6.69 -14.88
CA LEU A 227 -17.03 7.14 -13.85
C LEU A 227 -17.05 8.66 -13.71
N VAL A 228 -16.87 9.12 -12.47
CA VAL A 228 -16.71 10.53 -12.15
C VAL A 228 -15.53 10.73 -11.20
N VAL A 229 -14.79 11.83 -11.37
CA VAL A 229 -13.83 12.29 -10.36
C VAL A 229 -14.60 13.10 -9.33
N ASP A 230 -14.78 12.53 -8.13
CA ASP A 230 -15.55 13.15 -7.06
C ASP A 230 -14.91 14.46 -6.58
N THR A 231 -13.59 14.43 -6.38
CA THR A 231 -12.84 15.59 -5.90
C THR A 231 -11.34 15.46 -6.16
N VAL A 232 -10.58 16.48 -5.77
CA VAL A 232 -9.12 16.42 -5.67
C VAL A 232 -8.69 16.84 -4.27
N LEU A 233 -7.89 16.00 -3.60
CA LEU A 233 -7.35 16.28 -2.27
C LEU A 233 -5.94 16.84 -2.44
N LEU A 234 -5.77 18.12 -2.05
CA LEU A 234 -4.56 18.90 -2.28
C LEU A 234 -3.80 19.27 -1.00
N THR A 235 -4.19 18.71 0.15
CA THR A 235 -3.55 19.02 1.44
C THR A 235 -3.22 17.75 2.21
N GLU A 236 -2.18 17.82 3.05
CA GLU A 236 -1.79 16.71 3.93
C GLU A 236 -2.94 16.28 4.85
N ASP A 237 -3.71 17.22 5.40
CA ASP A 237 -4.83 16.89 6.29
C ASP A 237 -5.92 16.05 5.59
N LEU A 238 -6.30 16.45 4.37
CA LEU A 238 -7.28 15.70 3.57
C LEU A 238 -6.75 14.31 3.20
N GLY A 239 -5.47 14.23 2.79
CA GLY A 239 -4.81 12.96 2.54
C GLY A 239 -4.75 12.09 3.80
N SER A 240 -4.38 12.66 4.95
CA SER A 240 -4.25 11.94 6.22
C SER A 240 -5.57 11.32 6.67
N ARG A 241 -6.69 12.03 6.48
CA ARG A 241 -8.06 11.53 6.71
C ARG A 241 -8.44 10.39 5.77
N LEU A 242 -7.94 10.40 4.54
CA LEU A 242 -8.15 9.30 3.58
C LEU A 242 -7.47 8.01 4.04
N PHE A 243 -6.25 8.10 4.58
CA PHE A 243 -5.46 6.98 5.12
C PHE A 243 -5.64 6.78 6.64
N GLY A 244 -6.78 7.17 7.21
CA GLY A 244 -7.04 7.05 8.66
C GLY A 244 -7.22 5.59 9.14
N PHE A 245 -6.81 5.29 10.38
CA PHE A 245 -6.91 3.97 11.03
C PHE A 245 -8.32 3.43 11.19
N THR A 246 -9.31 4.31 11.17
CA THR A 246 -10.72 3.96 11.35
C THR A 246 -11.38 3.48 10.06
N ARG A 247 -10.63 3.39 8.95
CA ARG A 247 -11.14 2.99 7.64
C ARG A 247 -10.56 1.66 7.22
N SER A 248 -11.30 0.94 6.37
CA SER A 248 -10.84 -0.28 5.71
C SER A 248 -9.52 -0.04 4.95
N TYR A 249 -8.68 -1.07 4.89
CA TYR A 249 -7.43 -1.03 4.12
C TYR A 249 -7.69 -0.88 2.62
N PHE A 250 -6.75 -0.26 1.90
CA PHE A 250 -6.76 -0.23 0.45
C PHE A 250 -6.28 -1.56 -0.13
N PHE A 251 -6.90 -1.98 -1.24
CA PHE A 251 -6.34 -2.98 -2.14
C PHE A 251 -5.47 -2.28 -3.17
N VAL A 252 -4.24 -2.76 -3.31
CA VAL A 252 -3.22 -2.19 -4.20
C VAL A 252 -2.50 -3.38 -4.84
N ASP A 253 -2.63 -3.51 -6.15
CA ASP A 253 -1.85 -4.51 -6.89
C ASP A 253 -0.48 -3.93 -7.22
N TRP A 254 0.49 -4.20 -6.35
CA TRP A 254 1.87 -3.79 -6.56
C TRP A 254 2.84 -4.82 -5.96
N PRO A 255 3.86 -5.30 -6.71
CA PRO A 255 4.77 -6.35 -6.23
C PRO A 255 5.61 -5.96 -5.01
N ASN A 256 5.92 -4.67 -4.84
CA ASN A 256 6.81 -4.18 -3.77
C ASN A 256 6.14 -3.13 -2.87
N PRO A 257 5.41 -3.53 -1.82
CA PRO A 257 4.69 -2.60 -0.94
C PRO A 257 5.59 -1.50 -0.33
N SER A 258 6.88 -1.76 -0.12
CA SER A 258 7.80 -0.80 0.48
C SER A 258 8.00 0.47 -0.37
N GLU A 259 7.97 0.34 -1.70
CA GLU A 259 8.07 1.47 -2.62
C GLU A 259 6.85 2.39 -2.51
N VAL A 260 5.66 1.78 -2.40
CA VAL A 260 4.40 2.48 -2.21
C VAL A 260 4.39 3.21 -0.87
N VAL A 261 4.78 2.53 0.21
CA VAL A 261 4.89 3.14 1.55
C VAL A 261 5.89 4.30 1.55
N GLY A 262 7.04 4.13 0.89
CA GLY A 262 8.04 5.18 0.73
C GLY A 262 7.50 6.42 0.00
N PHE A 263 6.71 6.22 -1.07
CA PHE A 263 6.04 7.31 -1.76
C PHE A 263 5.00 7.99 -0.88
N LEU A 264 4.13 7.22 -0.21
CA LEU A 264 3.09 7.75 0.68
C LEU A 264 3.69 8.53 1.86
N LYS A 265 4.87 8.14 2.36
CA LYS A 265 5.62 8.89 3.38
C LYS A 265 6.03 10.28 2.92
N SER A 266 6.30 10.46 1.63
CA SER A 266 6.59 11.78 1.07
C SER A 266 5.36 12.68 0.98
N LEU A 267 4.15 12.10 1.01
CA LEU A 267 2.87 12.82 1.01
C LEU A 267 2.36 13.12 2.42
N LEU A 268 2.61 12.19 3.35
CA LEU A 268 2.07 12.15 4.71
C LEU A 268 3.22 11.99 5.71
N PRO A 269 4.12 12.99 5.82
CA PRO A 269 5.31 12.89 6.66
C PRO A 269 4.97 12.70 8.15
N THR A 270 3.82 13.22 8.60
CA THR A 270 3.41 13.17 10.01
C THR A 270 2.79 11.84 10.45
N LYS A 271 2.29 11.00 9.52
CA LYS A 271 1.82 9.65 9.86
C LYS A 271 3.01 8.78 10.26
N SER A 272 2.82 7.80 11.14
CA SER A 272 3.86 6.80 11.42
C SER A 272 3.93 5.72 10.34
N LEU A 273 4.98 4.88 10.30
CA LEU A 273 5.12 3.84 9.26
C LEU A 273 4.04 2.76 9.38
N HIS A 274 3.71 2.32 10.61
CA HIS A 274 2.63 1.36 10.87
C HIS A 274 1.24 1.88 10.50
N GLN A 275 1.16 3.18 10.21
CA GLN A 275 -0.05 3.92 9.98
C GLN A 275 -0.34 4.14 8.47
N ILE A 276 0.62 3.81 7.60
CA ILE A 276 0.51 3.89 6.14
C ILE A 276 0.32 2.47 5.60
#